data_AF-A0A5E4Z9Y5-F1
#
_entry.id   AF-A0A5E4Z9Y5-F1
#
_cell.length_a   1.000
_cell.length_b   1.000
_cell.length_c   1.000
_cell.angle_alpha   90.00
_cell.angle_beta   90.00
_cell.angle_gamma   90.00
#
_symmetry.space_group_name_H-M   'P 1'
#
loop_
_entity.id
_entity.type
_entity.pdbx_description
1 polymer ?
#
loop_
_entity_poly.entity_id
_entity_poly.type
_entity_poly.pdbx_seq_one_letter_code
_entity_poly.pdbx_strand_id
1 'polypeptide(L)'
;MLEAGARVEKTERSGILRVNEEFDVSLVLSRCRQTIAGRNRWVIRFDNALHPDITVAVRMEQDAESIRDYYLLPAFGVCMDCVRLGDFNDFGFDAYRYSDLGVLCHLAKRVPLKGVRYE
;
A
#
# COMPACT_ATOMS: atom_id res chain seq x y z
N MET A 1 0.36 10.15 15.09
CA MET A 1 -0.84 9.81 14.30
C MET A 1 -2.15 10.12 15.03
N LEU A 2 -2.20 11.14 15.93
CA LEU A 2 -3.45 11.56 16.57
C LEU A 2 -4.26 12.58 15.73
N GLU A 3 -3.62 13.35 14.84
CA GLU A 3 -4.32 14.37 14.03
C GLU A 3 -5.34 13.79 13.04
N ALA A 4 -5.14 12.56 12.56
CA ALA A 4 -6.08 11.88 11.68
C ALA A 4 -7.18 11.11 12.44
N GLY A 5 -7.12 11.06 13.78
CA GLY A 5 -8.05 10.28 14.60
C GLY A 5 -7.92 8.75 14.48
N ALA A 6 -6.80 8.25 13.93
CA ALA A 6 -6.56 6.83 13.71
C ALA A 6 -5.79 6.19 14.87
N ARG A 7 -6.17 4.97 15.25
CA ARG A 7 -5.38 4.11 16.15
C ARG A 7 -4.61 3.11 15.30
N VAL A 8 -3.30 3.02 15.52
CA VAL A 8 -2.44 2.09 14.78
C VAL A 8 -1.67 1.23 15.77
N GLU A 9 -1.79 -0.07 15.62
CA GLU A 9 -1.11 -1.05 16.46
C GLU A 9 -0.22 -1.92 15.59
N LYS A 10 1.03 -2.11 16.03
CA LYS A 10 1.92 -3.05 15.38
C LYS A 10 1.62 -4.43 15.95
N THR A 11 1.17 -5.35 15.11
CA THR A 11 0.95 -6.74 15.51
C THR A 11 2.28 -7.46 15.81
N GLU A 12 2.22 -8.48 16.65
CA GLU A 12 3.39 -9.31 17.02
C GLU A 12 4.02 -10.02 15.80
N ARG A 13 3.23 -10.26 14.75
CA ARG A 13 3.75 -10.66 13.44
C ARG A 13 4.43 -9.46 12.78
N SER A 14 5.76 -9.50 12.72
CA SER A 14 6.59 -8.47 12.09
C SER A 14 6.08 -8.13 10.67
N GLY A 15 5.67 -6.88 10.45
CA GLY A 15 5.38 -6.35 9.11
C GLY A 15 3.94 -5.92 8.84
N ILE A 16 2.99 -6.17 9.77
CA ILE A 16 1.61 -5.67 9.66
C ILE A 16 1.34 -4.55 10.67
N LEU A 17 0.51 -3.61 10.26
CA LEU A 17 -0.10 -2.57 11.08
C LEU A 17 -1.62 -2.80 11.12
N ARG A 18 -2.18 -3.00 12.31
CA ARG A 18 -3.63 -3.01 12.54
C ARG A 18 -4.11 -1.58 12.67
N VAL A 19 -5.00 -1.15 11.79
CA VAL A 19 -5.57 0.20 11.78
C VAL A 19 -6.99 0.15 12.34
N ASN A 20 -7.26 0.98 13.35
CA ASN A 20 -8.57 1.13 14.00
C ASN A 20 -9.19 -0.17 14.53
N GLU A 21 -8.40 -1.21 14.75
CA GLU A 21 -8.88 -2.57 15.04
C GLU A 21 -9.75 -3.17 13.90
N GLU A 22 -9.79 -2.52 12.74
CA GLU A 22 -10.71 -2.81 11.63
C GLU A 22 -10.04 -3.57 10.48
N PHE A 23 -8.86 -3.14 10.05
CA PHE A 23 -8.16 -3.73 8.90
C PHE A 23 -6.64 -3.77 9.08
N ASP A 24 -6.01 -4.68 8.34
CA ASP A 24 -4.58 -4.95 8.36
C ASP A 24 -3.87 -4.32 7.15
N VAL A 25 -2.79 -3.61 7.43
CA VAL A 25 -1.96 -2.96 6.41
C VAL A 25 -0.55 -3.55 6.45
N SER A 26 -0.05 -4.01 5.31
CA SER A 26 1.38 -4.29 5.14
C SER A 26 2.10 -3.12 4.45
N LEU A 27 3.38 -2.94 4.76
CA LEU A 27 4.22 -1.91 4.15
C LEU A 27 5.40 -2.56 3.43
N VAL A 28 5.52 -2.30 2.13
CA VAL A 28 6.60 -2.84 1.28
C VAL A 28 7.43 -1.69 0.71
N LEU A 29 8.72 -1.62 1.05
CA LEU A 29 9.65 -0.68 0.43
C LEU A 29 10.28 -1.31 -0.81
N SER A 30 10.09 -0.70 -1.99
CA SER A 30 10.69 -1.15 -3.23
C SER A 30 11.73 -0.14 -3.71
N ARG A 31 13.00 -0.56 -3.73
CA ARG A 31 14.11 0.25 -4.26
C ARG A 31 14.05 0.33 -5.78
N CYS A 32 14.36 1.52 -6.31
CA CYS A 32 14.51 1.70 -7.75
C CYS A 32 15.71 0.89 -8.27
N ARG A 33 15.51 0.20 -9.39
CA ARG A 33 16.56 -0.46 -10.16
C ARG A 33 16.57 0.13 -11.57
N GLN A 34 17.69 0.74 -11.96
CA GLN A 34 17.86 1.20 -13.33
C GLN A 34 18.30 0.06 -14.24
N THR A 35 17.70 0.01 -15.43
CA THR A 35 18.14 -0.84 -16.53
C THR A 35 19.34 -0.20 -17.24
N ILE A 36 20.08 -0.99 -18.02
CA ILE A 36 21.17 -0.47 -18.86
C ILE A 36 20.69 0.65 -19.80
N ALA A 37 19.42 0.59 -20.24
CA ALA A 37 18.79 1.60 -21.08
C ALA A 37 18.28 2.84 -20.31
N GLY A 38 18.61 2.99 -19.02
CA GLY A 38 18.25 4.15 -18.20
C GLY A 38 16.81 4.19 -17.67
N ARG A 39 15.99 3.17 -17.94
CA ARG A 39 14.61 3.08 -17.40
C ARG A 39 14.61 2.57 -15.96
N ASN A 40 13.70 3.11 -15.14
CA ASN A 40 13.54 2.69 -13.75
C ASN A 40 12.60 1.49 -13.63
N ARG A 41 12.90 0.60 -12.69
CA ARG A 41 12.12 -0.60 -12.39
C ARG A 41 12.00 -0.83 -10.90
N TRP A 42 10.82 -1.27 -10.48
CA TRP A 42 10.53 -1.66 -9.11
C TRP A 42 9.93 -3.05 -9.10
N VAL A 43 10.26 -3.83 -8.07
CA VAL A 43 9.65 -5.13 -7.82
C VAL A 43 9.02 -5.06 -6.45
N ILE A 44 7.69 -5.05 -6.42
CA ILE A 44 6.90 -5.10 -5.19
C ILE A 44 6.68 -6.57 -4.89
N ARG A 45 7.19 -7.05 -3.75
CA ARG A 45 6.95 -8.42 -3.28
C ARG A 45 5.89 -8.37 -2.20
N PHE A 46 4.87 -9.20 -2.33
CA PHE A 46 3.81 -9.25 -1.34
C PHE A 46 4.17 -10.23 -0.24
N ASP A 47 3.92 -9.84 1.00
CA ASP A 47 3.98 -10.74 2.15
C ASP A 47 2.64 -11.49 2.27
N ASN A 48 2.33 -12.34 1.28
CA ASN A 48 1.04 -13.02 1.18
C ASN A 48 0.72 -13.91 2.41
N ALA A 49 1.73 -14.41 3.12
CA ALA A 49 1.58 -15.16 4.36
C ALA A 49 1.00 -14.33 5.53
N LEU A 50 1.06 -13.00 5.42
CA LEU A 50 0.54 -12.07 6.41
C LEU A 50 -0.94 -11.73 6.17
N HIS A 51 -1.50 -12.09 5.00
CA HIS A 51 -2.88 -11.83 4.62
C HIS A 51 -3.40 -10.40 4.92
N PRO A 52 -2.66 -9.34 4.54
CA PRO A 52 -3.11 -7.97 4.78
C PRO A 52 -4.33 -7.62 3.93
N ASP A 53 -5.22 -6.77 4.44
CA ASP A 53 -6.34 -6.20 3.68
C ASP A 53 -5.85 -5.21 2.62
N ILE A 54 -4.79 -4.46 2.94
CA ILE A 54 -4.16 -3.47 2.05
C ILE A 54 -2.63 -3.61 2.12
N THR A 55 -1.97 -3.70 0.97
CA THR A 55 -0.52 -3.52 0.85
C THR A 55 -0.21 -2.10 0.41
N VAL A 56 0.50 -1.36 1.24
CA VAL A 56 1.11 -0.08 0.88
C VAL A 56 2.50 -0.35 0.33
N ALA A 57 2.66 -0.24 -0.99
CA ALA A 57 3.95 -0.37 -1.63
C ALA A 57 4.55 1.01 -1.93
N VAL A 58 5.74 1.26 -1.39
CA VAL A 58 6.47 2.51 -1.54
C VAL A 58 7.50 2.36 -2.64
N ARG A 59 7.38 3.14 -3.72
CA ARG A 59 8.46 3.25 -4.71
C ARG A 59 9.46 4.27 -4.23
N MET A 60 10.70 3.86 -4.07
CA MET A 60 11.79 4.78 -3.75
C MET A 60 12.42 5.32 -5.03
N GLU A 61 13.03 6.50 -4.93
CA GLU A 61 13.90 7.03 -5.97
C GLU A 61 15.21 6.24 -6.07
N GLN A 62 16.07 6.64 -7.01
CA GLN A 62 17.38 6.01 -7.25
C GLN A 62 18.35 6.14 -6.07
N ASP A 63 18.18 7.18 -5.26
CA ASP A 63 18.94 7.40 -4.02
C ASP A 63 18.60 6.37 -2.92
N ALA A 64 17.51 5.61 -3.08
CA ALA A 64 16.98 4.70 -2.06
C ALA A 64 16.71 5.38 -0.70
N GLU A 65 16.49 6.69 -0.70
CA GLU A 65 16.16 7.49 0.48
C GLU A 65 14.87 8.27 0.25
N SER A 66 14.73 8.89 -0.93
CA SER A 66 13.55 9.65 -1.30
C SER A 66 12.42 8.72 -1.73
N ILE A 67 11.20 9.06 -1.31
CA ILE A 67 9.99 8.37 -1.75
C ILE A 67 9.50 9.03 -3.04
N ARG A 68 9.24 8.22 -4.06
CA ARG A 68 8.67 8.64 -5.34
C ARG A 68 7.15 8.73 -5.28
N ASP A 69 6.51 7.65 -4.86
CA ASP A 69 5.06 7.52 -4.72
C ASP A 69 4.65 6.22 -4.01
N TYR A 70 3.35 6.08 -3.81
CA TYR A 70 2.73 4.97 -3.08
C TYR A 70 1.73 4.24 -3.97
N TYR A 71 1.70 2.92 -3.86
CA TYR A 71 0.63 2.09 -4.40
C TYR A 71 -0.17 1.51 -3.23
N LEU A 72 -1.47 1.72 -3.23
CA LEU A 72 -2.40 1.12 -2.26
C LEU A 72 -3.10 -0.05 -2.94
N LEU A 73 -2.52 -1.24 -2.78
CA LEU A 73 -3.01 -2.45 -3.41
C LEU A 73 -3.96 -3.15 -2.43
N PRO A 74 -5.23 -3.41 -2.78
CA PRO A 74 -6.08 -4.24 -1.94
C PRO A 74 -5.48 -5.65 -1.85
N ALA A 75 -6.02 -6.49 -0.96
CA ALA A 75 -5.73 -7.92 -0.93
C ALA A 75 -5.91 -8.51 -2.35
N PHE A 76 -4.82 -8.56 -3.12
CA PHE A 76 -4.82 -9.02 -4.48
C PHE A 76 -4.99 -10.52 -4.38
N GLY A 77 -6.17 -11.02 -4.78
CA GLY A 77 -6.57 -12.40 -4.59
C GLY A 77 -5.48 -13.40 -5.04
N VAL A 78 -4.72 -13.89 -4.06
CA VAL A 78 -3.97 -15.15 -3.92
C VAL A 78 -3.03 -15.61 -5.06
N CYS A 79 -2.99 -14.99 -6.25
CA CYS A 79 -2.25 -15.53 -7.39
C CYS A 79 -0.98 -14.76 -7.80
N MET A 80 -0.63 -13.65 -7.15
CA MET A 80 0.58 -12.89 -7.50
C MET A 80 1.50 -12.72 -6.30
N ASP A 81 2.72 -13.27 -6.39
CA ASP A 81 3.78 -13.10 -5.37
C ASP A 81 4.49 -11.75 -5.49
N CYS A 82 4.46 -11.16 -6.68
CA CYS A 82 5.05 -9.85 -6.92
C CYS A 82 4.41 -9.11 -8.10
N VAL A 83 4.53 -7.79 -8.07
CA VAL A 83 4.22 -6.88 -9.19
C VAL A 83 5.50 -6.18 -9.63
N ARG A 84 5.71 -6.09 -10.95
CA ARG A 84 6.84 -5.37 -11.55
C ARG A 84 6.32 -4.08 -12.13
N LEU A 85 6.86 -2.96 -11.65
CA LEU A 85 6.49 -1.62 -12.12
C LEU A 85 7.65 -0.98 -12.89
N GLY A 86 7.31 -0.14 -13.86
CA GLY A 86 8.22 0.78 -14.53
C GLY A 86 7.81 2.23 -14.31
N ASP A 87 8.43 3.14 -15.07
CA ASP A 87 8.03 4.55 -15.09
C ASP A 87 6.58 4.74 -15.57
N PHE A 88 6.14 3.92 -16.52
CA PHE A 88 4.78 3.83 -17.05
C PHE A 88 4.34 2.35 -17.04
N ASN A 89 3.09 2.07 -16.64
CA ASN A 89 2.59 0.70 -16.45
C ASN A 89 1.33 0.44 -17.29
N ASP A 90 1.39 -0.48 -18.24
CA ASP A 90 0.29 -0.75 -19.19
C ASP A 90 -0.89 -1.57 -18.61
N PHE A 91 -0.88 -1.89 -17.32
CA PHE A 91 -1.81 -2.85 -16.69
C PHE A 91 -2.80 -2.24 -15.69
N GLY A 92 -3.01 -0.92 -15.71
CA GLY A 92 -3.99 -0.26 -14.84
C GLY A 92 -3.61 -0.19 -13.36
N PHE A 93 -2.41 -0.66 -12.98
CA PHE A 93 -1.88 -0.48 -11.62
C PHE A 93 -1.77 1.00 -11.23
N ASP A 94 -1.63 1.88 -12.21
CA ASP A 94 -1.60 3.33 -11.98
C ASP A 94 -2.90 3.85 -11.35
N ALA A 95 -4.02 3.11 -11.41
CA ALA A 95 -5.25 3.42 -10.67
C ALA A 95 -5.10 3.31 -9.14
N TYR A 96 -4.10 2.55 -8.68
CA TYR A 96 -3.78 2.37 -7.26
C TYR A 96 -2.63 3.27 -6.81
N ARG A 97 -2.09 4.13 -7.69
CA ARG A 97 -0.95 5.00 -7.43
C ARG A 97 -1.40 6.34 -6.85
N TYR A 98 -0.72 6.77 -5.79
CA TYR A 98 -0.98 8.03 -5.10
C TYR A 98 0.34 8.74 -4.76
N SER A 99 0.30 10.08 -4.74
CA SER A 99 1.45 10.94 -4.37
C SER A 99 1.78 10.88 -2.89
N ASP A 100 0.79 10.58 -2.05
CA ASP A 100 0.88 10.61 -0.60
C ASP A 100 -0.06 9.59 0.04
N LEU A 101 0.09 9.38 1.35
CA LEU A 101 -0.72 8.43 2.12
C LEU A 101 -2.04 9.01 2.62
N GLY A 102 -2.41 10.24 2.23
CA GLY A 102 -3.70 10.84 2.57
C GLY A 102 -4.88 10.00 2.07
N VAL A 103 -4.70 9.26 0.98
CA VAL A 103 -5.68 8.28 0.50
C VAL A 103 -5.97 7.17 1.52
N LEU A 104 -4.98 6.71 2.29
CA LEU A 104 -5.20 5.68 3.31
C LEU A 104 -6.11 6.21 4.41
N CYS A 105 -5.88 7.46 4.83
CA CYS A 105 -6.76 8.16 5.75
C CYS A 105 -8.17 8.35 5.17
N HIS A 106 -8.28 8.66 3.88
CA HIS A 106 -9.58 8.78 3.21
C HIS A 106 -10.36 7.47 3.22
N LEU A 107 -9.71 6.35 2.90
CA LEU A 107 -10.32 5.01 2.89
C LEU A 107 -10.69 4.53 4.30
N ALA A 108 -9.92 4.93 5.31
CA ALA A 108 -10.18 4.57 6.71
C ALA A 108 -11.29 5.42 7.38
N LYS A 109 -11.86 6.43 6.67
CA LYS A 109 -12.93 7.25 7.24
C LYS A 109 -14.19 6.41 7.41
N ARG A 110 -14.69 6.35 8.65
CA ARG A 110 -15.99 5.77 8.95
C ARG A 110 -17.09 6.61 8.32
N VAL A 111 -17.96 5.96 7.57
CA VAL A 111 -19.16 6.56 6.99
C VAL A 111 -20.38 5.73 7.41
N PRO A 112 -21.50 6.38 7.78
CA PRO A 112 -22.71 5.64 8.09
C PRO A 112 -23.20 4.90 6.85
N LEU A 113 -23.51 3.62 7.01
CA LEU A 113 -24.14 2.84 5.95
C LEU A 113 -25.55 3.37 5.71
N LYS A 114 -25.83 3.80 4.48
CA LYS A 114 -27.18 4.26 4.10
C LYS A 114 -28.14 3.07 4.17
N GLY A 115 -29.26 3.25 4.88
CA GLY A 115 -30.35 2.26 4.92
C GLY A 115 -30.28 1.22 6.04
N VAL A 116 -29.25 1.26 6.90
CA VAL A 116 -29.20 0.42 8.11
C VAL A 116 -29.80 1.22 9.27
N ARG A 117 -30.98 0.81 9.75
CA ARG A 117 -31.49 1.26 11.05
C ARG A 117 -30.77 0.44 12.12
N TYR A 118 -29.95 1.10 12.93
CA TYR A 118 -29.50 0.52 14.19
C TYR A 118 -30.68 0.62 15.14
N GLU A 119 -31.45 -0.48 15.28
CA GLU A 119 -32.45 -0.62 16.34
C GLU A 119 -31.78 -0.87 17.70
#